data_AF-Q2BCA6-F1
#
_entry.id   AF-Q2BCA6-F1
#
_cell.length_a   1.000
_cell.length_b   1.000
_cell.length_c   1.000
_cell.angle_alpha   90.00
_cell.angle_beta   90.00
_cell.angle_gamma   90.00
#
_symmetry.space_group_name_H-M   'P 1'
#
loop_
_entity.id
_entity.type
_entity.pdbx_description
1 polymer ?
#
loop_
_entity_poly.entity_id
_entity_poly.type
_entity_poly.pdbx_seq_one_letter_code
_entity_poly.pdbx_strand_id
1 'polypeptide(L)'
;MDGRILTLHFSSQKIKNRRDEAMKLAVKACILSASCHLIYAAYSMVNGYIQTKNYEPDMDRAWHEAASAPALVSFGPAPSPWILPLTFIAGALLFGAVLSWKKSAR
;
A
#
# COMPACT_ATOMS: atom_id res chain seq x y z
N MET A 1 -47.54 -17.92 15.29
CA MET A 1 -46.09 -17.78 15.05
C MET A 1 -45.48 -17.10 16.26
N ASP A 2 -44.47 -17.72 16.89
CA ASP A 2 -43.84 -17.20 18.12
C ASP A 2 -43.03 -15.93 17.82
N GLY A 3 -43.35 -14.84 18.53
CA GLY A 3 -42.69 -13.55 18.37
C GLY A 3 -41.17 -13.62 18.54
N ARG A 4 -40.64 -14.58 19.32
CA ARG A 4 -39.19 -14.77 19.49
C ARG A 4 -38.49 -15.17 18.19
N ILE A 5 -39.15 -15.95 17.33
CA ILE A 5 -38.55 -16.43 16.06
C ILE A 5 -38.39 -15.27 15.08
N LEU A 6 -39.35 -14.34 15.04
CA LEU A 6 -39.26 -13.13 14.21
C LEU A 6 -38.12 -12.22 14.68
N THR A 7 -37.95 -12.01 15.98
CA THR A 7 -36.87 -11.17 16.51
C THR A 7 -35.49 -11.73 16.21
N LEU A 8 -35.31 -13.05 16.32
CA LEU A 8 -34.06 -13.73 15.96
C LEU A 8 -33.76 -13.61 14.46
N HIS A 9 -34.79 -13.74 13.62
CA HIS A 9 -34.63 -13.59 12.18
C HIS A 9 -34.17 -12.18 11.81
N PHE A 10 -34.80 -11.14 12.34
CA PHE A 10 -34.40 -9.74 12.12
C PHE A 10 -32.98 -9.44 12.62
N SER A 11 -32.62 -9.95 13.81
CA SER A 11 -31.26 -9.78 14.34
C SER A 11 -30.21 -10.43 13.44
N SER A 12 -30.47 -11.65 12.97
CA SER A 12 -29.60 -12.37 12.05
C SER A 12 -29.40 -11.62 10.71
N GLN A 13 -30.49 -11.10 10.13
CA GLN A 13 -30.41 -10.29 8.91
C GLN A 13 -29.61 -9.01 9.13
N LYS A 14 -29.80 -8.33 10.26
CA LYS A 14 -29.04 -7.11 10.61
C LYS A 14 -27.54 -7.39 10.74
N ILE A 15 -27.16 -8.50 11.39
CA ILE A 15 -25.76 -8.89 11.56
C ILE A 15 -25.13 -9.28 10.21
N LYS A 16 -25.88 -9.98 9.35
CA LYS A 16 -25.41 -10.31 7.99
C LYS A 16 -25.13 -9.04 7.18
N ASN A 17 -26.09 -8.11 7.10
CA ASN A 17 -25.90 -6.86 6.37
C ASN A 17 -24.72 -6.03 6.91
N ARG A 18 -24.52 -5.97 8.23
CA ARG A 18 -23.38 -5.27 8.85
C ARG A 18 -22.03 -5.89 8.46
N ARG A 19 -21.96 -7.22 8.36
CA ARG A 19 -20.76 -7.93 7.91
C ARG A 19 -20.48 -7.68 6.42
N ASP A 20 -21.51 -7.68 5.60
CA ASP A 20 -21.39 -7.44 4.16
C ASP A 20 -20.87 -6.00 3.89
N GLU A 21 -21.37 -5.01 4.62
CA GLU A 21 -20.87 -3.63 4.51
C GLU A 21 -19.42 -3.49 5.00
N ALA A 22 -19.03 -4.20 6.08
CA ALA A 22 -17.66 -4.20 6.57
C ALA A 22 -16.69 -4.86 5.57
N MET A 23 -17.09 -5.97 4.93
CA MET A 23 -16.30 -6.65 3.91
C MET A 23 -16.08 -5.76 2.69
N LYS A 24 -17.15 -5.10 2.21
CA LYS A 24 -17.05 -4.12 1.10
C LYS A 24 -16.07 -3.00 1.42
N LEU A 25 -16.05 -2.53 2.67
CA LEU A 25 -15.12 -1.49 3.11
C LEU A 25 -13.67 -1.98 3.13
N ALA A 26 -13.43 -3.18 3.65
CA ALA A 26 -12.11 -3.79 3.68
C ALA A 26 -11.55 -3.96 2.26
N VAL A 27 -12.35 -4.49 1.33
CA VAL A 27 -11.94 -4.64 -0.08
C VAL A 27 -11.60 -3.29 -0.71
N LYS A 28 -12.39 -2.24 -0.47
CA LYS A 28 -12.10 -0.89 -0.99
C LYS A 28 -10.78 -0.35 -0.43
N ALA A 29 -10.52 -0.54 0.86
CA ALA A 29 -9.27 -0.11 1.48
C ALA A 29 -8.05 -0.87 0.90
N CYS A 30 -8.19 -2.18 0.68
CA CYS A 30 -7.14 -3.01 0.07
C CYS A 30 -6.84 -2.57 -1.38
N ILE A 31 -7.86 -2.36 -2.20
CA ILE A 31 -7.69 -1.91 -3.60
C ILE A 31 -6.95 -0.56 -3.62
N LEU A 32 -7.36 0.36 -2.76
CA LEU A 32 -6.81 1.69 -2.74
C LEU A 32 -5.35 1.72 -2.25
N SER A 33 -5.03 0.92 -1.24
CA SER A 33 -3.64 0.72 -0.79
C SER A 33 -2.78 0.07 -1.87
N ALA A 34 -3.28 -0.97 -2.55
CA ALA A 34 -2.57 -1.62 -3.65
C ALA A 34 -2.27 -0.64 -4.79
N SER A 35 -3.24 0.20 -5.16
CA SER A 35 -3.06 1.26 -6.17
C SER A 35 -1.95 2.24 -5.79
N CYS A 36 -1.85 2.66 -4.53
CA CYS A 36 -0.77 3.54 -4.07
C CYS A 36 0.62 2.90 -4.26
N HIS A 37 0.75 1.61 -3.93
CA HIS A 37 2.02 0.89 -4.08
C HIS A 37 2.39 0.70 -5.56
N LEU A 38 1.41 0.43 -6.42
CA LEU A 38 1.63 0.33 -7.87
C LEU A 38 2.10 1.67 -8.46
N ILE A 39 1.53 2.79 -8.03
CA ILE A 39 1.98 4.13 -8.45
C ILE A 39 3.42 4.38 -8.00
N TYR A 40 3.76 4.05 -6.75
CA TYR A 40 5.13 4.21 -6.24
C TYR A 40 6.14 3.34 -7.01
N ALA A 41 5.77 2.09 -7.33
CA ALA A 41 6.61 1.19 -8.12
C ALA A 41 6.81 1.74 -9.54
N ALA A 42 5.74 2.20 -10.20
CA ALA A 42 5.83 2.81 -11.53
C ALA A 42 6.72 4.06 -11.53
N TYR A 43 6.53 4.96 -10.55
CA TYR A 43 7.37 6.15 -10.38
C TYR A 43 8.85 5.80 -10.19
N SER A 44 9.14 4.82 -9.33
CA SER A 44 10.50 4.34 -9.08
C SER A 44 11.13 3.75 -10.35
N MET A 45 10.36 2.99 -11.13
CA MET A 45 10.80 2.39 -12.38
C MET A 45 11.12 3.46 -13.44
N VAL A 46 10.27 4.47 -13.59
CA VAL A 46 10.50 5.59 -14.52
C VAL A 46 11.76 6.37 -14.14
N ASN A 47 11.92 6.70 -12.85
CA ASN A 47 13.11 7.41 -12.38
C ASN A 47 14.39 6.60 -12.57
N GLY A 48 14.34 5.29 -12.26
CA GLY A 48 15.45 4.38 -12.52
C GLY A 48 15.81 4.35 -14.00
N TYR A 49 14.81 4.25 -14.88
CA TYR A 49 15.01 4.26 -16.33
C TYR A 49 15.66 5.56 -16.82
N ILE A 50 15.19 6.73 -16.36
CA ILE A 50 15.79 8.02 -16.71
C ILE A 50 17.25 8.09 -16.26
N GLN A 51 17.53 7.67 -15.02
CA GLN A 51 18.90 7.65 -14.49
C GLN A 51 19.80 6.73 -15.32
N THR A 52 19.35 5.53 -15.66
CA THR A 52 20.13 4.60 -16.49
C THR A 52 20.38 5.13 -17.90
N LYS A 53 19.41 5.82 -18.52
CA LYS A 53 19.62 6.42 -19.85
C LYS A 53 20.63 7.56 -19.86
N ASN A 54 20.73 8.30 -18.76
CA ASN A 54 21.62 9.45 -18.62
C ASN A 54 22.95 9.07 -17.93
N TYR A 55 23.15 7.79 -17.61
CA TYR A 55 24.36 7.30 -16.99
C TYR A 55 25.40 6.95 -18.05
N GLU A 56 26.53 7.65 -18.04
CA GLU A 56 27.71 7.29 -18.83
C GLU A 56 28.53 6.27 -18.02
N PRO A 57 28.66 5.01 -18.48
CA PRO A 57 29.40 3.99 -17.75
C PRO A 57 30.91 4.22 -17.87
N ASP A 58 31.53 4.69 -16.79
CA ASP A 58 32.98 4.78 -16.65
C ASP A 58 33.53 3.44 -16.14
N MET A 59 34.04 2.63 -17.06
CA MET A 59 34.54 1.28 -16.77
C MET A 59 35.84 1.30 -15.96
N ASP A 60 36.71 2.30 -16.12
CA ASP A 60 37.96 2.42 -15.36
C ASP A 60 37.68 2.79 -13.90
N ARG A 61 36.79 3.77 -13.69
CA ARG A 61 36.33 4.10 -12.33
C ARG A 61 35.57 2.95 -11.71
N ALA A 62 34.67 2.29 -12.46
CA ALA A 62 33.93 1.12 -11.97
C ALA A 62 34.86 -0.05 -11.64
N TRP A 63 35.95 -0.26 -12.38
CA TRP A 63 36.93 -1.32 -12.12
C TRP A 63 37.76 -1.05 -10.86
N HIS A 64 38.21 0.19 -10.66
CA HIS A 64 38.94 0.60 -9.45
C HIS A 64 38.05 0.67 -8.20
N GLU A 65 36.78 1.09 -8.33
CA GLU A 65 35.78 1.05 -7.26
C GLU A 65 35.26 -0.39 -6.99
N ALA A 66 35.19 -1.26 -8.01
CA ALA A 66 34.79 -2.67 -7.86
C ALA A 66 35.79 -3.49 -7.03
N ALA A 67 37.07 -3.15 -7.07
CA ALA A 67 38.08 -3.75 -6.19
C ALA A 67 37.87 -3.41 -4.70
N SER A 68 37.03 -2.40 -4.39
CA SER A 68 36.62 -2.01 -3.04
C SER A 68 35.14 -2.33 -2.73
N ALA A 69 34.54 -3.27 -3.49
CA ALA A 69 33.10 -3.48 -3.58
C ALA A 69 32.44 -4.60 -2.74
N PRO A 70 32.61 -4.66 -1.41
CA PRO A 70 31.51 -5.14 -0.59
C PRO A 70 30.33 -4.15 -0.59
N ALA A 71 30.57 -2.87 -0.90
CA ALA A 71 29.57 -1.80 -0.79
C ALA A 71 28.75 -1.51 -2.08
N LEU A 72 29.25 -1.89 -3.26
CA LEU A 72 28.66 -1.52 -4.57
C LEU A 72 27.77 -2.59 -5.21
N VAL A 73 27.71 -3.82 -4.65
CA VAL A 73 26.71 -4.84 -5.05
C VAL A 73 25.32 -4.54 -4.46
N SER A 74 25.22 -3.47 -3.65
CA SER A 74 23.93 -2.90 -3.26
C SER A 74 23.37 -2.09 -4.43
N PHE A 75 22.25 -2.51 -4.99
CA PHE A 75 21.45 -1.74 -5.94
C PHE A 75 21.02 -0.41 -5.32
N GLY A 76 21.88 0.63 -5.39
CA GLY A 76 21.65 1.92 -4.73
C GLY A 76 21.50 1.81 -3.20
N PRO A 77 21.20 2.91 -2.50
CA PRO A 77 20.74 2.82 -1.11
C PRO A 77 19.45 2.01 -1.09
N ALA A 78 19.49 0.82 -0.50
CA ALA A 78 18.30 0.02 -0.32
C ALA A 78 17.24 0.87 0.42
N PRO A 79 16.00 0.99 -0.11
CA PRO A 79 14.97 1.69 0.63
C PRO A 79 14.84 1.05 2.00
N SER A 80 14.74 1.89 3.04
CA SER A 80 14.60 1.41 4.42
C SER A 80 13.51 0.33 4.46
N PRO A 81 13.77 -0.87 5.05
CA PRO A 81 12.77 -1.94 5.12
C PRO A 81 11.45 -1.47 5.77
N TRP A 82 11.54 -0.41 6.57
CA TRP A 82 10.44 0.22 7.26
C TRP A 82 9.56 1.10 6.37
N ILE A 83 10.03 1.49 5.18
CA ILE A 83 9.30 2.45 4.35
C ILE A 83 7.98 1.87 3.85
N LEU A 84 7.95 0.59 3.46
CA LEU A 84 6.76 -0.11 2.99
C LEU A 84 5.68 -0.25 4.08
N PRO A 85 5.97 -0.80 5.29
CA PRO A 85 4.97 -0.87 6.35
C PRO A 85 4.55 0.53 6.83
N LEU A 86 5.45 1.52 6.86
CA LEU A 86 5.09 2.90 7.21
C LEU A 86 4.14 3.53 6.19
N THR A 87 4.39 3.39 4.90
CA THR A 87 3.49 3.92 3.86
C THR A 87 2.15 3.19 3.86
N PHE A 88 2.13 1.90 4.18
CA PHE A 88 0.89 1.13 4.33
C PHE A 88 0.05 1.63 5.51
N ILE A 89 0.66 1.79 6.69
CA ILE A 89 -0.03 2.30 7.89
C ILE A 89 -0.52 3.73 7.66
N ALA A 90 0.32 4.61 7.11
CA ALA A 90 -0.06 5.98 6.79
C ALA A 90 -1.23 6.03 5.81
N GLY A 91 -1.22 5.20 4.76
CA GLY A 91 -2.33 5.07 3.83
C GLY A 91 -3.61 4.57 4.52
N ALA A 92 -3.53 3.53 5.35
CA ALA A 92 -4.67 3.01 6.09
C ALA A 92 -5.30 4.06 7.01
N LEU A 93 -4.48 4.85 7.71
CA LEU A 93 -4.95 5.95 8.57
C LEU A 93 -5.59 7.07 7.76
N LEU A 94 -4.98 7.50 6.65
CA LEU A 94 -5.54 8.51 5.75
C LEU A 94 -6.91 8.10 5.21
N PHE A 95 -7.04 6.87 4.71
CA PHE A 95 -8.34 6.40 4.20
C PHE A 95 -9.37 6.20 5.30
N GLY A 96 -8.96 5.70 6.47
CA GLY A 96 -9.83 5.63 7.65
C GLY A 96 -10.36 7.01 8.07
N ALA A 97 -9.50 8.03 8.05
CA ALA A 97 -9.88 9.40 8.37
C ALA A 97 -10.85 9.99 7.34
N VAL A 98 -10.57 9.86 6.03
CA VAL A 98 -11.44 10.35 4.95
C VAL A 98 -12.83 9.70 5.00
N LEU A 99 -12.89 8.39 5.24
CA LEU A 99 -14.15 7.65 5.35
C LEU A 99 -14.94 8.07 6.60
N SER A 100 -14.25 8.29 7.72
CA SER A 100 -14.87 8.76 8.97
C SER A 100 -15.40 10.19 8.84
N TRP A 101 -14.66 11.06 8.18
CA TRP A 101 -15.07 12.42 7.86
C TRP A 101 -16.34 12.44 7.00
N LYS A 102 -16.36 11.66 5.92
CA LYS A 102 -17.53 11.57 5.03
C LYS A 102 -18.76 11.02 5.75
N LYS A 103 -18.58 10.14 6.74
CA LYS A 103 -19.67 9.63 7.58
C LYS A 103 -20.18 10.68 8.57
N SER A 104 -19.31 11.54 9.10
CA SER A 104 -19.70 12.61 10.04
C SER A 104 -20.33 13.83 9.36
N ALA A 105 -20.07 14.03 8.08
CA ALA A 105 -20.62 15.13 7.28
C ALA A 105 -22.03 14.84 6.71
N ARG A 106 -22.66 13.73 7.10
CA ARG A 106 -23.99 13.28 6.68
C ARG A 106 -24.86 13.03 7.91
#